data_AF-A0A5A8E833-F1
#
_entry.id   AF-A0A5A8E833-F1
#
_cell.length_a   1.000
_cell.length_b   1.000
_cell.length_c   1.000
_cell.angle_alpha   90.00
_cell.angle_beta   90.00
_cell.angle_gamma   90.00
#
_symmetry.space_group_name_H-M   'P 1'
#
loop_
_entity.id
_entity.type
_entity.pdbx_description
1 polymer ?
#
loop_
_entity_poly.entity_id
_entity_poly.type
_entity_poly.pdbx_seq_one_letter_code
_entity_poly.pdbx_strand_id
1 'polypeptide(L)'
;MHPSLWWMTGDELMAWLGFSMSLFAVYWLFRPILPALGCRRNPKGPDDEASSQRQHGWILSGVTGAVLSVVGAVQCAEMLQLFLKEGTEHSAWEAFFNEYPAYITYAIVFFMAHCVVDTVVGTIWYPKAMDMASGYIHHAVYLYVCLYALRVCPRIFALFFIEEFPTLLLALGNWHHGLRNDNLFGGVFFVLRIVSHICMLLLTGWSRIELKIGLTLMTLTLGMHVMWMRTWCLKYGLCKRRPKAS
;
A
#
# COMPACT_ATOMS: atom_id res chain seq x y z
N MET A 1 13.50 10.47 -24.70
CA MET A 1 13.09 10.39 -23.27
C MET A 1 13.27 11.75 -22.66
N HIS A 2 12.21 12.37 -22.14
CA HIS A 2 12.28 13.69 -21.53
C HIS A 2 13.12 13.62 -20.25
N PRO A 3 14.09 14.51 -20.04
CA PRO A 3 14.94 14.49 -18.85
C PRO A 3 14.10 14.52 -17.55
N SER A 4 12.95 15.21 -17.58
CA SER A 4 12.02 15.40 -16.48
C SER A 4 11.28 14.17 -15.95
N LEU A 5 11.59 12.94 -16.40
CA LEU A 5 10.91 11.77 -15.84
C LEU A 5 11.41 11.38 -14.43
N TRP A 6 12.62 11.81 -14.06
CA TRP A 6 13.37 11.21 -12.94
C TRP A 6 13.58 12.13 -11.73
N TRP A 7 13.11 13.37 -11.79
CA TRP A 7 13.28 14.33 -10.70
C TRP A 7 11.95 14.92 -10.28
N MET A 8 11.78 15.04 -8.97
CA MET A 8 10.70 15.80 -8.37
C MET A 8 10.78 17.27 -8.81
N THR A 9 9.62 17.92 -8.95
CA THR A 9 9.56 19.38 -9.02
C THR A 9 9.97 19.98 -7.67
N GLY A 10 10.20 21.30 -7.62
CA GLY A 10 10.50 21.99 -6.35
C GLY A 10 9.40 21.75 -5.30
N ASP A 11 8.13 21.88 -5.70
CA ASP A 11 6.98 21.69 -4.82
C ASP A 11 6.84 20.24 -4.35
N GLU A 12 7.06 19.27 -5.25
CA GLU A 12 7.06 17.85 -4.90
C GLU A 12 8.18 17.51 -3.91
N LEU A 13 9.39 18.07 -4.09
CA LEU A 13 10.50 17.87 -3.17
C LEU A 13 10.21 18.46 -1.78
N MET A 14 9.65 19.66 -1.73
CA MET A 14 9.27 20.29 -0.46
C MET A 14 8.16 19.50 0.25
N ALA A 15 7.16 19.03 -0.49
CA ALA A 15 6.13 18.15 0.04
C ALA A 15 6.73 16.83 0.56
N TRP A 16 7.64 16.20 -0.20
CA TRP A 16 8.33 14.98 0.21
C TRP A 16 9.10 15.16 1.53
N LEU A 17 9.82 16.27 1.67
CA LEU A 17 10.53 16.61 2.92
C LEU A 17 9.55 16.79 4.08
N GLY A 18 8.48 17.56 3.88
CA GLY A 18 7.45 17.78 4.90
C GLY A 18 6.76 16.50 5.35
N PHE A 19 6.38 15.63 4.39
CA PHE A 19 5.80 14.33 4.70
C PHE A 19 6.80 13.40 5.40
N SER A 20 8.06 13.41 4.99
CA SER A 20 9.11 12.60 5.64
C SER A 20 9.26 13.01 7.11
N MET A 21 9.36 14.31 7.40
CA MET A 21 9.41 14.83 8.77
C MET A 21 8.17 14.44 9.58
N SER A 22 6.99 14.54 8.96
CA SER A 22 5.71 14.19 9.61
C SER A 22 5.64 12.70 9.94
N LEU A 23 6.07 11.83 9.03
CA LEU A 23 6.12 10.38 9.25
C LEU A 23 7.11 10.00 10.35
N PHE A 24 8.29 10.63 10.38
CA PHE A 24 9.23 10.48 11.49
C PHE A 24 8.58 10.89 12.82
N ALA A 25 7.90 12.04 12.87
CA ALA A 25 7.19 12.49 14.06
C ALA A 25 6.09 11.50 14.49
N VAL A 26 5.30 10.99 13.54
CA VAL A 26 4.28 9.96 13.78
C VAL A 26 4.91 8.73 14.42
N TYR A 27 6.02 8.21 13.88
CA TYR A 27 6.70 7.06 14.46
C TYR A 27 7.08 7.29 15.93
N TRP A 28 7.70 8.43 16.23
CA TRP A 28 8.15 8.75 17.59
C TRP A 28 7.00 9.00 18.57
N LEU A 29 5.88 9.55 18.11
CA LEU A 29 4.69 9.77 18.93
C LEU A 29 3.95 8.46 19.22
N PHE A 30 3.83 7.55 18.24
CA PHE A 30 3.09 6.31 18.40
C PHE A 30 3.88 5.22 19.12
N ARG A 31 5.21 5.19 18.96
CA ARG A 31 6.09 4.20 19.59
C ARG A 31 5.86 4.02 21.10
N PRO A 32 5.81 5.06 21.95
CA PRO A 32 5.57 4.91 23.38
C PRO A 32 4.13 4.52 23.73
N ILE A 33 3.18 4.69 22.80
CA ILE A 33 1.75 4.42 23.02
C ILE A 33 1.44 2.93 22.80
N LEU A 34 2.15 2.24 21.89
CA LEU A 34 1.92 0.82 21.61
C LEU A 34 1.83 -0.04 22.88
N PRO A 35 2.79 0.02 23.83
CA PRO A 35 2.72 -0.78 25.06
C PRO A 35 1.51 -0.48 25.94
N ALA A 36 0.95 0.74 25.86
CA ALA A 36 -0.26 1.13 26.58
C ALA A 36 -1.54 0.58 25.93
N LEU A 37 -1.52 0.32 24.62
CA LEU A 37 -2.61 -0.33 23.87
C LEU A 37 -2.63 -1.85 24.06
N GLY A 38 -2.08 -2.39 25.15
CA GLY A 38 -2.01 -3.84 25.37
C GLY A 38 -0.99 -4.58 24.50
N CYS A 39 -0.09 -3.86 23.81
CA CYS A 39 1.07 -4.49 23.16
C CYS A 39 2.05 -5.03 24.22
N ARG A 40 2.82 -6.08 23.91
CA ARG A 40 3.77 -6.69 24.86
C ARG A 40 4.76 -5.64 25.36
N ARG A 41 4.75 -5.41 26.69
CA ARG A 41 5.40 -4.27 27.33
C ARG A 41 6.92 -4.37 27.52
N ASN A 42 7.54 -5.52 27.25
CA ASN A 42 8.99 -5.66 27.22
C ASN A 42 9.37 -7.04 26.66
N PRO A 43 10.34 -7.14 25.74
CA PRO A 43 10.79 -8.43 25.27
C PRO A 43 11.58 -9.15 26.37
N LYS A 44 11.16 -10.37 26.73
CA LYS A 44 11.86 -11.21 27.72
C LYS A 44 12.80 -12.22 27.06
N GLY A 45 12.82 -12.27 25.73
CA GLY A 45 13.67 -13.15 24.93
C GLY A 45 13.64 -12.80 23.43
N PRO A 46 14.39 -13.54 22.60
CA PRO A 46 14.55 -13.25 21.17
C PRO A 46 13.22 -13.20 20.39
N ASP A 47 12.28 -14.08 20.72
CA ASP A 47 10.96 -14.16 20.07
C ASP A 47 10.08 -12.95 20.41
N ASP A 48 10.14 -12.48 21.66
CA ASP A 48 9.41 -11.29 22.06
C ASP A 48 10.01 -10.03 21.42
N GLU A 49 11.33 -9.99 21.23
CA GLU A 49 12.01 -8.87 20.58
C GLU A 49 11.63 -8.79 19.10
N ALA A 50 11.62 -9.93 18.40
CA ALA A 50 11.15 -10.00 17.01
C ALA A 50 9.68 -9.60 16.90
N SER A 51 8.83 -10.03 17.83
CA SER A 51 7.42 -9.61 17.89
C SER A 51 7.29 -8.10 18.12
N SER A 52 8.05 -7.51 19.04
CA SER A 52 8.02 -6.08 19.33
C SER A 52 8.48 -5.25 18.13
N GLN A 53 9.59 -5.63 17.49
CA GLN A 53 10.07 -4.98 16.28
C GLN A 53 9.04 -5.07 15.15
N ARG A 54 8.35 -6.21 15.01
CA ARG A 54 7.26 -6.36 14.06
C ARG A 54 6.14 -5.36 14.33
N GLN A 55 5.72 -5.17 15.58
CA GLN A 55 4.70 -4.17 15.92
C GLN A 55 5.13 -2.75 15.55
N HIS A 56 6.41 -2.42 15.76
CA HIS A 56 6.96 -1.12 15.36
C HIS A 56 6.93 -0.93 13.84
N GLY A 57 7.27 -1.96 13.06
CA GLY A 57 7.20 -1.92 11.60
C GLY A 57 5.79 -1.63 11.06
N TRP A 58 4.75 -2.01 11.80
CA TRP A 58 3.37 -1.71 11.40
C TRP A 58 2.91 -0.27 11.71
N ILE A 59 3.66 0.53 12.48
CA ILE A 59 3.25 1.91 12.82
C ILE A 59 3.08 2.74 11.54
N LEU A 60 4.16 2.85 10.76
CA LEU A 60 4.16 3.68 9.56
C LEU A 60 3.28 3.08 8.47
N SER A 61 3.37 1.77 8.23
CA SER A 61 2.52 1.10 7.23
C SER A 61 1.03 1.20 7.56
N GLY A 62 0.65 1.15 8.85
CA GLY A 62 -0.73 1.31 9.26
C GLY A 62 -1.27 2.72 9.04
N VAL A 63 -0.51 3.75 9.42
CA VAL A 63 -0.90 5.15 9.21
C VAL A 63 -0.95 5.48 7.71
N THR A 64 0.09 5.10 6.96
CA THR A 64 0.11 5.27 5.51
C THR A 64 -1.04 4.53 4.85
N GLY A 65 -1.30 3.28 5.25
CA GLY A 65 -2.39 2.48 4.72
C GLY A 65 -3.75 3.12 4.97
N ALA A 66 -3.97 3.74 6.14
CA ALA A 66 -5.19 4.49 6.41
C ALA A 66 -5.37 5.71 5.48
N VAL A 67 -4.33 6.54 5.34
CA VAL A 67 -4.37 7.73 4.49
C VAL A 67 -4.61 7.34 3.03
N LEU A 68 -3.86 6.37 2.52
CA LEU A 68 -3.98 5.93 1.12
C LEU A 68 -5.32 5.25 0.84
N SER A 69 -5.85 4.46 1.78
CA SER A 69 -7.18 3.87 1.63
C SER A 69 -8.27 4.92 1.45
N VAL A 70 -8.18 6.05 2.18
CA VAL A 70 -9.12 7.17 2.04
C VAL A 70 -8.98 7.81 0.66
N VAL A 71 -7.75 8.12 0.23
CA VAL A 71 -7.51 8.68 -1.11
C VAL A 71 -8.02 7.75 -2.21
N GLY A 72 -7.71 6.45 -2.13
CA GLY A 72 -8.17 5.45 -3.07
C GLY A 72 -9.70 5.32 -3.09
N ALA A 73 -10.35 5.36 -1.92
CA ALA A 73 -11.81 5.29 -1.84
C ALA A 73 -12.48 6.49 -2.53
N VAL A 74 -11.93 7.70 -2.35
CA VAL A 74 -12.40 8.90 -3.06
C VAL A 74 -12.22 8.72 -4.57
N GLN A 75 -11.07 8.24 -5.02
CA GLN A 75 -10.81 8.02 -6.44
C GLN A 75 -11.73 6.97 -7.06
N CYS A 76 -11.98 5.85 -6.37
CA CYS A 76 -12.93 4.85 -6.81
C CYS A 76 -14.37 5.39 -6.85
N ALA A 77 -14.74 6.27 -5.91
CA ALA A 77 -16.05 6.91 -5.90
C ALA A 77 -16.22 7.88 -7.08
N GLU A 78 -15.22 8.72 -7.37
CA GLU A 78 -15.22 9.61 -8.54
C GLU A 78 -15.32 8.79 -9.84
N MET A 79 -14.56 7.69 -9.95
CA MET A 79 -14.61 6.78 -11.09
C MET A 79 -16.00 6.15 -11.26
N LEU A 80 -16.63 5.71 -10.17
CA LEU A 80 -17.97 5.13 -10.21
C LEU A 80 -19.01 6.18 -10.61
N GLN A 81 -18.91 7.41 -10.10
CA GLN A 81 -19.79 8.52 -10.49
C GLN A 81 -19.67 8.83 -11.98
N LEU A 82 -18.45 8.84 -12.52
CA LEU A 82 -18.22 9.01 -13.95
C LEU A 82 -18.90 7.90 -14.75
N PHE A 83 -18.69 6.64 -14.38
CA PHE A 83 -19.32 5.50 -15.06
C PHE A 83 -20.85 5.58 -15.03
N LEU A 84 -21.44 5.99 -13.90
CA LEU A 84 -22.89 6.12 -13.78
C LEU A 84 -23.46 7.28 -14.63
N LYS A 85 -22.67 8.34 -14.85
CA LYS A 85 -23.10 9.54 -15.58
C LYS A 85 -22.85 9.45 -17.08
N GLU A 86 -21.65 9.03 -17.47
CA GLU A 86 -21.14 9.06 -18.85
C GLU A 86 -20.99 7.64 -19.45
N GLY A 87 -21.21 6.59 -18.65
CA GLY A 87 -21.10 5.20 -19.10
C GLY A 87 -19.68 4.83 -19.51
N THR A 88 -19.52 4.30 -20.72
CA THR A 88 -18.24 3.86 -21.30
C THR A 88 -17.74 4.80 -22.39
N GLU A 89 -18.18 6.05 -22.39
CA GLU A 89 -17.83 7.05 -23.39
C GLU A 89 -16.34 7.40 -23.30
N HIS A 90 -15.58 7.13 -24.36
CA HIS A 90 -14.11 7.11 -24.31
C HIS A 90 -13.50 8.47 -23.95
N SER A 91 -14.08 9.58 -24.42
CA SER A 91 -13.52 10.91 -24.15
C SER A 91 -13.69 11.33 -22.69
N ALA A 92 -14.80 10.98 -22.03
CA ALA A 92 -14.98 11.16 -20.59
C ALA A 92 -13.94 10.40 -19.77
N TRP A 93 -13.61 9.16 -20.16
CA TRP A 93 -12.57 8.36 -19.50
C TRP A 93 -11.16 8.91 -19.74
N GLU A 94 -10.87 9.36 -20.96
CA GLU A 94 -9.60 10.02 -21.28
C GLU A 94 -9.42 11.31 -20.47
N ALA A 95 -10.45 12.16 -20.41
CA ALA A 95 -10.45 13.36 -19.58
C ALA A 95 -10.26 13.02 -18.11
N PHE A 96 -10.99 12.03 -17.59
CA PHE A 96 -10.85 11.58 -16.20
C PHE A 96 -9.40 11.21 -15.86
N PHE A 97 -8.74 10.38 -16.67
CA PHE A 97 -7.37 9.93 -16.37
C PHE A 97 -6.31 11.03 -16.54
N ASN A 98 -6.51 11.96 -17.47
CA ASN A 98 -5.56 13.03 -17.75
C ASN A 98 -5.76 14.25 -16.83
N GLU A 99 -6.97 14.50 -16.35
CA GLU A 99 -7.30 15.63 -15.48
C GLU A 99 -7.46 15.17 -14.03
N TYR A 100 -6.52 15.58 -13.18
CA TYR A 100 -6.51 15.17 -11.78
C TYR A 100 -6.23 16.32 -10.81
N PRO A 101 -6.85 16.29 -9.62
CA PRO A 101 -6.59 17.28 -8.59
C PRO A 101 -5.19 17.11 -7.99
N ALA A 102 -4.61 18.23 -7.53
CA ALA A 102 -3.24 18.27 -6.99
C ALA A 102 -3.00 17.30 -5.81
N TYR A 103 -4.03 16.97 -5.04
CA TYR A 103 -3.90 16.03 -3.92
C TYR A 103 -3.45 14.63 -4.35
N ILE A 104 -3.72 14.22 -5.60
CA ILE A 104 -3.24 12.94 -6.13
C ILE A 104 -1.72 12.92 -6.17
N THR A 105 -1.11 13.98 -6.72
CA THR A 105 0.34 14.16 -6.72
C THR A 105 0.90 14.07 -5.30
N TYR A 106 0.30 14.80 -4.35
CA TYR A 106 0.75 14.78 -2.97
C TYR A 106 0.57 13.43 -2.28
N ALA A 107 -0.47 12.65 -2.60
CA ALA A 107 -0.64 11.31 -2.09
C ALA A 107 0.45 10.35 -2.58
N ILE A 108 0.86 10.47 -3.86
CA ILE A 108 1.98 9.68 -4.40
C ILE A 108 3.29 10.08 -3.73
N VAL A 109 3.54 11.38 -3.59
CA VAL A 109 4.75 11.89 -2.90
C VAL A 109 4.76 11.46 -1.43
N PHE A 110 3.62 11.45 -0.75
CA PHE A 110 3.47 10.92 0.61
C PHE A 110 3.81 9.43 0.67
N PHE A 111 3.35 8.62 -0.28
CA PHE A 111 3.69 7.21 -0.34
C PHE A 111 5.19 6.97 -0.60
N MET A 112 5.81 7.80 -1.43
CA MET A 112 7.27 7.77 -1.62
C MET A 112 8.02 8.13 -0.34
N ALA A 113 7.58 9.16 0.39
CA ALA A 113 8.13 9.52 1.69
C ALA A 113 8.02 8.34 2.67
N HIS A 114 6.86 7.66 2.71
CA HIS A 114 6.69 6.44 3.49
C HIS A 114 7.70 5.36 3.13
N CYS A 115 7.88 5.03 1.84
CA CYS A 115 8.84 3.99 1.43
C CYS A 115 10.26 4.29 1.92
N VAL A 116 10.71 5.55 1.85
CA VAL A 116 12.05 5.93 2.32
C VAL A 116 12.11 5.93 3.84
N VAL A 117 11.18 6.60 4.52
CA VAL A 117 11.18 6.71 5.99
C VAL A 117 11.04 5.34 6.63
N ASP A 118 10.14 4.49 6.16
CA ASP A 118 9.96 3.15 6.71
C ASP A 118 11.21 2.28 6.51
N THR A 119 11.89 2.42 5.37
CA THR A 119 13.16 1.72 5.14
C THR A 119 14.26 2.22 6.09
N VAL A 120 14.45 3.54 6.21
CA VAL A 120 15.47 4.13 7.10
C VAL A 120 15.17 3.79 8.56
N VAL A 121 13.92 3.98 8.98
CA VAL A 121 13.52 3.70 10.36
C VAL A 121 13.60 2.19 10.63
N GLY A 122 13.17 1.37 9.69
CA GLY A 122 13.18 -0.07 9.83
C GLY A 122 14.57 -0.67 9.91
N THR A 123 15.52 -0.18 9.10
CA THR A 123 16.91 -0.63 9.19
C THR A 123 17.54 -0.30 10.53
N ILE A 124 17.18 0.83 11.16
CA ILE A 124 17.81 1.30 12.40
C ILE A 124 17.10 0.73 13.64
N TRP A 125 15.76 0.79 13.70
CA TRP A 125 14.99 0.56 14.93
C TRP A 125 14.16 -0.74 14.94
N TYR A 126 13.87 -1.35 13.79
CA TYR A 126 13.20 -2.64 13.71
C TYR A 126 13.78 -3.56 12.63
N PRO A 127 15.11 -3.79 12.59
CA PRO A 127 15.76 -4.52 11.51
C PRO A 127 15.26 -5.97 11.36
N LYS A 128 14.78 -6.61 12.45
CA LYS A 128 14.22 -7.97 12.40
C LYS A 128 12.86 -8.04 11.71
N ALA A 129 12.16 -6.90 11.59
CA ALA A 129 10.90 -6.80 10.86
C ALA A 129 11.09 -6.44 9.38
N MET A 130 12.30 -6.02 8.98
CA MET A 130 12.64 -5.67 7.60
C MET A 130 13.21 -6.88 6.85
N ASP A 131 12.38 -7.57 6.08
CA ASP A 131 12.87 -8.62 5.18
C ASP A 131 13.25 -8.07 3.80
N MET A 132 14.06 -8.83 3.07
CA MET A 132 14.58 -8.44 1.76
C MET A 132 13.47 -8.25 0.72
N ALA A 133 12.47 -9.14 0.72
CA ALA A 133 11.48 -9.20 -0.34
C ALA A 133 10.37 -8.16 -0.12
N SER A 134 9.78 -8.09 1.07
CA SER A 134 8.63 -7.24 1.38
C SER A 134 8.99 -5.90 2.03
N GLY A 135 10.22 -5.74 2.53
CA GLY A 135 10.78 -4.46 2.97
C GLY A 135 11.60 -3.78 1.88
N TYR A 136 12.86 -4.21 1.71
CA TYR A 136 13.84 -3.47 0.90
C TYR A 136 13.52 -3.43 -0.60
N ILE A 137 13.38 -4.59 -1.24
CA ILE A 137 13.14 -4.67 -2.70
C ILE A 137 11.78 -4.07 -3.02
N HIS A 138 10.77 -4.36 -2.21
CA HIS A 138 9.42 -3.85 -2.40
C HIS A 138 9.36 -2.32 -2.37
N HIS A 139 9.95 -1.68 -1.37
CA HIS A 139 9.98 -0.22 -1.28
C HIS A 139 10.79 0.42 -2.41
N ALA A 140 11.91 -0.18 -2.81
CA ALA A 140 12.68 0.29 -3.97
C ALA A 140 11.87 0.24 -5.27
N VAL A 141 11.14 -0.86 -5.50
CA VAL A 141 10.23 -1.00 -6.65
C VAL A 141 9.10 0.02 -6.56
N TYR A 142 8.48 0.23 -5.40
CA TYR A 142 7.44 1.24 -5.24
C TYR A 142 7.93 2.65 -5.52
N LEU A 143 9.15 3.02 -5.09
CA LEU A 143 9.72 4.33 -5.42
C LEU A 143 9.84 4.52 -6.93
N TYR A 144 10.30 3.49 -7.66
CA TYR A 144 10.35 3.53 -9.12
C TYR A 144 8.96 3.66 -9.74
N VAL A 145 7.99 2.86 -9.28
CA VAL A 145 6.60 2.91 -9.76
C VAL A 145 5.98 4.29 -9.50
N CYS A 146 6.23 4.89 -8.34
CA CYS A 146 5.72 6.21 -8.00
C CYS A 146 6.32 7.32 -8.87
N LEU A 147 7.63 7.30 -9.13
CA LEU A 147 8.28 8.26 -10.03
C LEU A 147 7.70 8.16 -11.44
N TYR A 148 7.51 6.94 -11.94
CA TYR A 148 6.86 6.71 -13.22
C TYR A 148 5.41 7.23 -13.22
N ALA A 149 4.63 6.85 -12.19
CA ALA A 149 3.24 7.24 -12.07
C ALA A 149 3.04 8.76 -12.01
N LEU A 150 3.87 9.47 -11.24
CA LEU A 150 3.83 10.93 -11.13
C LEU A 150 3.88 11.65 -12.48
N ARG A 151 4.54 11.06 -13.47
CA ARG A 151 4.79 11.70 -14.76
C ARG A 151 3.98 11.14 -15.91
N VAL A 152 3.38 9.96 -15.74
CA VAL A 152 2.73 9.25 -16.82
C VAL A 152 1.27 8.94 -16.52
N CYS A 153 0.95 8.51 -15.29
CA CYS A 153 -0.39 7.99 -14.99
C CYS A 153 -0.78 8.15 -13.50
N PRO A 154 -0.74 9.37 -12.94
CA PRO A 154 -0.85 9.57 -11.49
C PRO A 154 -2.23 9.19 -10.96
N ARG A 155 -3.31 9.53 -11.68
CA ARG A 155 -4.66 9.15 -11.28
C ARG A 155 -4.90 7.65 -11.34
N ILE A 156 -4.39 6.97 -12.36
CA ILE A 156 -4.49 5.50 -12.47
C ILE A 156 -3.80 4.85 -11.28
N PHE A 157 -2.59 5.28 -10.96
CA PHE A 157 -1.88 4.78 -9.79
C PHE A 157 -2.63 5.06 -8.48
N ALA A 158 -3.25 6.23 -8.33
CA ALA A 158 -4.01 6.56 -7.13
C ALA A 158 -5.28 5.72 -6.93
N LEU A 159 -5.88 5.16 -7.99
CA LEU A 159 -6.96 4.17 -7.84
C LEU A 159 -6.48 2.92 -7.10
N PHE A 160 -5.21 2.53 -7.27
CA PHE A 160 -4.63 1.39 -6.55
C PHE A 160 -4.42 1.66 -5.05
N PHE A 161 -4.52 2.90 -4.57
CA PHE A 161 -4.40 3.18 -3.14
C PHE A 161 -5.50 2.55 -2.29
N ILE A 162 -6.65 2.18 -2.88
CA ILE A 162 -7.67 1.40 -2.16
C ILE A 162 -7.14 0.03 -1.72
N GLU A 163 -6.12 -0.49 -2.40
CA GLU A 163 -5.48 -1.77 -2.09
C GLU A 163 -4.62 -1.75 -0.82
N GLU A 164 -4.43 -0.58 -0.20
CA GLU A 164 -3.76 -0.44 1.08
C GLU A 164 -4.68 -0.66 2.29
N PHE A 165 -5.98 -0.80 2.08
CA PHE A 165 -6.92 -1.10 3.16
C PHE A 165 -6.67 -2.45 3.87
N PRO A 166 -6.34 -3.56 3.17
CA PRO A 166 -5.83 -4.78 3.80
C PRO A 166 -4.58 -4.55 4.67
N THR A 167 -3.68 -3.65 4.27
CA THR A 167 -2.47 -3.29 5.04
C THR A 167 -2.84 -2.65 6.36
N LEU A 168 -3.83 -1.74 6.35
CA LEU A 168 -4.38 -1.15 7.58
C LEU A 168 -4.96 -2.23 8.51
N LEU A 169 -5.74 -3.18 7.98
CA LEU A 169 -6.29 -4.27 8.80
C LEU A 169 -5.19 -5.14 9.43
N LEU A 170 -4.10 -5.41 8.70
CA LEU A 170 -2.95 -6.10 9.26
C LEU A 170 -2.27 -5.28 10.35
N ALA A 171 -2.08 -3.97 10.14
CA ALA A 171 -1.46 -3.10 11.13
C ALA A 171 -2.25 -3.10 12.44
N LEU A 172 -3.57 -2.94 12.37
CA LEU A 172 -4.47 -2.99 13.53
C LEU A 172 -4.36 -4.32 14.28
N GLY A 173 -4.32 -5.45 13.56
CA GLY A 173 -4.16 -6.77 14.17
C GLY A 173 -2.76 -7.05 14.75
N ASN A 174 -1.73 -6.31 14.32
CA ASN A 174 -0.39 -6.39 14.90
C ASN A 174 -0.26 -5.46 16.12
N TRP A 175 -0.88 -4.28 16.10
CA TRP A 175 -0.92 -3.40 17.28
C TRP A 175 -1.76 -4.04 18.39
N HIS A 176 -2.98 -4.51 18.11
CA HIS A 176 -3.81 -5.14 19.11
C HIS A 176 -4.30 -6.51 18.63
N HIS A 177 -3.84 -7.58 19.30
CA HIS A 177 -4.21 -8.95 18.93
C HIS A 177 -5.73 -9.20 18.92
N GLY A 178 -6.49 -8.52 19.79
CA GLY A 178 -7.96 -8.62 19.79
C GLY A 178 -8.64 -7.99 18.57
N LEU A 179 -7.94 -7.16 17.78
CA LEU A 179 -8.43 -6.64 16.51
C LEU A 179 -8.04 -7.53 15.32
N ARG A 180 -7.22 -8.57 15.54
CA ARG A 180 -6.81 -9.48 14.48
C ARG A 180 -7.98 -10.37 14.05
N ASN A 181 -8.39 -10.23 12.80
CA ASN A 181 -9.34 -11.13 12.17
C ASN A 181 -8.80 -11.59 10.81
N ASP A 182 -8.21 -12.80 10.79
CA ASP A 182 -7.57 -13.34 9.60
C ASP A 182 -8.57 -13.58 8.45
N ASN A 183 -9.82 -13.94 8.75
CA ASN A 183 -10.87 -14.15 7.74
C ASN A 183 -11.32 -12.85 7.09
N LEU A 184 -11.54 -11.80 7.90
CA LEU A 184 -11.86 -10.46 7.39
C LEU A 184 -10.72 -9.94 6.51
N PHE A 185 -9.48 -10.06 6.98
CA PHE A 185 -8.30 -9.70 6.20
C PHE A 185 -8.27 -10.45 4.86
N GLY A 186 -8.43 -11.77 4.86
CA GLY A 186 -8.41 -12.57 3.63
C GLY A 186 -9.50 -12.17 2.64
N GLY A 187 -10.73 -11.95 3.12
CA GLY A 187 -11.84 -11.50 2.28
C GLY A 187 -11.60 -10.10 1.68
N VAL A 188 -11.15 -9.15 2.50
CA VAL A 188 -10.85 -7.79 2.05
C VAL A 188 -9.65 -7.76 1.09
N PHE A 189 -8.61 -8.55 1.37
CA PHE A 189 -7.47 -8.75 0.46
C PHE A 189 -7.93 -9.30 -0.89
N PHE A 190 -8.81 -10.30 -0.90
CA PHE A 190 -9.36 -10.85 -2.16
C PHE A 190 -10.04 -9.77 -2.99
N VAL A 191 -10.98 -9.06 -2.39
CA VAL A 191 -11.81 -8.08 -3.09
C VAL A 191 -10.96 -6.93 -3.61
N LEU A 192 -10.08 -6.37 -2.78
CA LEU A 192 -9.33 -5.17 -3.15
C LEU A 192 -8.07 -5.50 -3.94
N ARG A 193 -7.22 -6.42 -3.49
CA ARG A 193 -5.93 -6.71 -4.14
C ARG A 193 -6.00 -7.67 -5.32
N ILE A 194 -7.11 -8.40 -5.50
CA ILE A 194 -7.28 -9.31 -6.64
C ILE A 194 -8.39 -8.80 -7.57
N VAL A 195 -9.62 -8.71 -7.08
CA VAL A 195 -10.78 -8.38 -7.94
C VAL A 195 -10.67 -6.95 -8.46
N SER A 196 -10.53 -5.96 -7.56
CA SER A 196 -10.38 -4.55 -7.95
C SER A 196 -9.16 -4.33 -8.84
N HIS A 197 -8.03 -4.99 -8.52
CA HIS A 197 -6.81 -4.93 -9.31
C HIS A 197 -7.02 -5.41 -10.77
N ILE A 198 -7.69 -6.55 -10.96
CA ILE A 198 -8.04 -7.08 -12.29
C ILE A 198 -8.96 -6.10 -13.02
N CYS A 199 -9.98 -5.55 -12.34
CA CYS A 199 -10.87 -4.56 -12.93
C CYS A 199 -10.10 -3.33 -13.44
N MET A 200 -9.17 -2.79 -12.64
CA MET A 200 -8.34 -1.65 -13.02
C MET A 200 -7.38 -2.00 -14.18
N LEU A 201 -6.82 -3.20 -14.20
CA LEU A 201 -5.98 -3.68 -15.31
C LEU A 201 -6.76 -3.75 -16.63
N LEU A 202 -7.97 -4.34 -16.60
CA LEU A 202 -8.84 -4.44 -17.76
C LEU A 202 -9.32 -3.07 -18.26
N LEU A 203 -9.70 -2.18 -17.34
CA LEU A 203 -10.13 -0.82 -17.66
C LEU A 203 -9.00 0.00 -18.29
N THR A 204 -7.78 -0.11 -17.73
CA THR A 204 -6.59 0.55 -18.30
C THR A 204 -6.30 0.01 -19.70
N GLY A 205 -6.37 -1.31 -19.90
CA GLY A 205 -6.22 -1.92 -21.23
C GLY A 205 -7.30 -1.47 -22.23
N TRP A 206 -8.54 -1.33 -21.78
CA TRP A 206 -9.66 -0.84 -22.61
C TRP A 206 -9.50 0.62 -23.03
N SER A 207 -9.01 1.47 -22.12
CA SER A 207 -8.85 2.92 -22.35
C SER A 207 -7.87 3.28 -23.46
N ARG A 208 -7.10 2.31 -23.99
CA ARG A 208 -6.06 2.47 -25.02
C ARG A 208 -4.96 3.48 -24.66
N ILE A 209 -4.83 3.84 -23.38
CA ILE A 209 -3.71 4.66 -22.91
C ILE A 209 -2.43 3.84 -23.09
N GLU A 210 -1.44 4.37 -23.81
CA GLU A 210 -0.19 3.67 -24.09
C GLU A 210 0.71 3.57 -22.84
N LEU A 211 0.38 2.67 -21.92
CA LEU A 211 1.11 2.41 -20.68
C LEU A 211 1.83 1.07 -20.71
N LYS A 212 2.66 0.80 -21.72
CA LYS A 212 3.34 -0.51 -21.87
C LYS A 212 4.11 -0.93 -20.61
N ILE A 213 4.83 0.01 -20.00
CA ILE A 213 5.54 -0.20 -18.73
C ILE A 213 4.54 -0.33 -17.57
N GLY A 214 3.57 0.58 -17.47
CA GLY A 214 2.53 0.55 -16.44
C GLY A 214 1.76 -0.78 -16.38
N LEU A 215 1.25 -1.25 -17.52
CA LEU A 215 0.53 -2.53 -17.63
C LEU A 215 1.38 -3.72 -17.21
N THR A 216 2.68 -3.69 -17.53
CA THR A 216 3.63 -4.72 -17.09
C THR A 216 3.75 -4.70 -15.57
N LEU A 217 3.96 -3.52 -14.97
CA LEU A 217 4.08 -3.36 -13.53
C LEU A 217 2.79 -3.77 -12.78
N MET A 218 1.62 -3.41 -13.31
CA MET A 218 0.32 -3.84 -12.77
C MET A 218 0.19 -5.37 -12.82
N THR A 219 0.52 -6.00 -13.95
CA THR A 219 0.46 -7.46 -14.09
C THR A 219 1.40 -8.18 -13.12
N LEU A 220 2.62 -7.68 -12.94
CA LEU A 220 3.58 -8.24 -11.98
C LEU A 220 3.08 -8.09 -10.53
N THR A 221 2.50 -6.93 -10.20
CA THR A 221 1.93 -6.65 -8.88
C THR A 221 0.75 -7.58 -8.58
N LEU A 222 -0.13 -7.81 -9.56
CA LEU A 222 -1.21 -8.79 -9.46
C LEU A 222 -0.66 -10.19 -9.19
N GLY A 223 0.40 -10.61 -9.89
CA GLY A 223 1.05 -11.90 -9.69
C GLY A 223 1.54 -12.09 -8.25
N MET A 224 2.14 -11.05 -7.67
CA MET A 224 2.54 -11.04 -6.27
C MET A 224 1.34 -11.13 -5.32
N HIS A 225 0.26 -10.39 -5.58
CA HIS A 225 -0.96 -10.47 -4.76
C HIS A 225 -1.59 -11.88 -4.80
N VAL A 226 -1.63 -12.51 -5.98
CA VAL A 226 -2.12 -13.90 -6.13
C VAL A 226 -1.24 -14.87 -5.32
N MET A 227 0.08 -14.69 -5.32
CA MET A 227 1.00 -15.51 -4.53
C MET A 227 0.76 -15.36 -3.03
N TRP A 228 0.58 -14.13 -2.53
CA TRP A 228 0.25 -13.87 -1.12
C TRP A 228 -1.10 -14.45 -0.74
N MET A 229 -2.11 -14.30 -1.61
CA MET A 229 -3.43 -14.87 -1.39
C MET A 229 -3.38 -16.40 -1.33
N ARG A 230 -2.63 -17.05 -2.24
CA ARG A 230 -2.40 -18.49 -2.19
C ARG A 230 -1.79 -18.91 -0.86
N THR A 231 -0.79 -18.16 -0.37
CA THR A 231 -0.13 -18.44 0.92
C THR A 231 -1.10 -18.32 2.08
N TRP A 232 -1.96 -17.30 2.07
CA TRP A 232 -3.03 -17.15 3.05
C TRP A 232 -4.02 -18.32 3.02
N CYS A 233 -4.49 -18.72 1.83
CA CYS A 233 -5.39 -19.86 1.66
C CYS A 233 -4.80 -21.18 2.18
N LEU A 234 -3.50 -21.41 1.97
CA LEU A 234 -2.83 -22.61 2.49
C LEU A 234 -2.71 -22.61 4.02
N LYS A 235 -2.59 -21.43 4.64
CA LYS A 235 -2.40 -21.29 6.09
C LYS A 235 -3.73 -21.25 6.86
N TYR A 236 -4.74 -20.56 6.32
CA TYR A 236 -5.98 -20.26 7.02
C TYR A 236 -7.22 -20.86 6.34
N GLY A 237 -7.12 -21.27 5.07
CA GLY A 237 -8.21 -21.87 4.30
C GLY A 237 -8.49 -23.33 4.64
N LEU A 238 -9.48 -23.89 3.93
CA LEU A 238 -10.15 -25.19 4.15
C LEU A 238 -9.24 -26.45 4.22
N CYS A 239 -7.93 -26.32 4.02
CA CYS A 239 -6.96 -27.42 4.15
C CYS A 239 -6.31 -27.48 5.55
N LYS A 240 -7.07 -27.26 6.63
CA LYS A 240 -6.68 -27.80 7.93
C LYS A 240 -6.59 -29.31 7.78
N ARG A 241 -5.38 -29.86 7.62
CA ARG A 241 -5.12 -31.28 7.90
C ARG A 241 -5.65 -31.52 9.32
N ARG A 242 -6.68 -32.36 9.44
CA ARG A 242 -7.12 -32.88 10.75
C ARG A 242 -5.87 -33.44 11.45
N PRO A 243 -5.68 -33.20 12.76
CA PRO A 243 -4.68 -33.95 13.51
C PRO A 243 -4.92 -35.44 13.28
N LYS A 244 -3.88 -36.22 13.02
CA LYS A 244 -3.99 -37.68 13.09
C LYS A 244 -4.45 -37.99 14.51
N ALA A 245 -5.65 -38.58 14.65
CA ALA A 245 -6.06 -39.18 15.91
C ALA A 245 -5.06 -40.30 16.21
N SER A 246 -4.34 -40.16 17.32
CA SER A 246 -3.55 -41.22 17.94
C SER A 246 -4.46 -42.15 18.72
#